data_AF-A0A3S3J1X8-F1
#
_entry.id   AF-A0A3S3J1X8-F1
#
_cell.length_a   1.000
_cell.length_b   1.000
_cell.length_c   1.000
_cell.angle_alpha   90.00
_cell.angle_beta   90.00
_cell.angle_gamma   90.00
#
_symmetry.space_group_name_H-M   'P 1'
#
loop_
_entity.id
_entity.type
_entity.pdbx_description
1 polymer ?
#
loop_
_entity_poly.entity_id
_entity_poly.type
_entity_poly.pdbx_seq_one_letter_code
_entity_poly.pdbx_strand_id
1 'polypeptide(L)'
;MINLIGGVAAFFLAASPLHAGELSIMAGESIDLGGFRGVLHYTDENDGYRVIATIADGEAGLPVRFSATLAEGQSATISVPRKLGEPEQSLEISRSGDKLTVTELGSVSNQRTGALAE
;
A
#
# COMPACT_ATOMS: atom_id res chain seq x y z
N MET A 1 -43.02 35.25 17.64
CA MET A 1 -41.79 34.67 18.18
C MET A 1 -41.78 33.19 17.85
N ILE A 2 -40.99 32.76 16.87
CA ILE A 2 -40.66 31.35 16.58
C ILE A 2 -39.18 31.35 16.21
N ASN A 3 -38.34 30.76 17.06
CA ASN A 3 -36.94 30.51 16.76
C ASN A 3 -36.82 29.02 16.45
N LEU A 4 -36.48 28.69 15.21
CA LEU A 4 -36.08 27.35 14.79
C LEU A 4 -34.55 27.25 14.95
N ILE A 5 -34.09 26.45 15.92
CA ILE A 5 -32.70 25.98 16.03
C ILE A 5 -32.82 24.49 15.68
N GLY A 6 -32.30 23.96 14.58
CA GLY A 6 -30.94 24.09 14.05
C GLY A 6 -30.21 22.79 14.39
N GLY A 7 -29.92 21.95 13.40
CA GLY A 7 -29.17 20.71 13.62
C GLY A 7 -28.98 19.88 12.37
N VAL A 8 -27.96 20.20 11.57
CA VAL A 8 -27.40 19.27 10.58
C VAL A 8 -26.35 18.43 11.30
N ALA A 9 -26.64 17.15 11.55
CA ALA A 9 -25.65 16.22 12.07
C ALA A 9 -24.76 15.75 10.91
N ALA A 10 -23.55 16.30 10.83
CA ALA A 10 -22.53 15.81 9.91
C ALA A 10 -21.96 14.48 10.46
N PHE A 11 -22.29 13.38 9.79
CA PHE A 11 -21.72 12.06 10.07
C PHE A 11 -20.32 12.01 9.44
N PHE A 12 -19.29 12.29 10.23
CA PHE A 12 -17.90 12.12 9.78
C PHE A 12 -17.60 10.62 9.75
N LEU A 13 -17.57 10.05 8.54
CA LEU A 13 -16.98 8.74 8.30
C LEU A 13 -15.49 8.84 8.59
N ALA A 14 -15.05 8.34 9.74
CA ALA A 14 -13.64 8.17 10.06
C ALA A 14 -13.06 7.13 9.11
N ALA A 15 -12.47 7.57 8.00
CA ALA A 15 -11.60 6.74 7.20
C ALA A 15 -10.41 6.37 8.09
N SER A 16 -10.36 5.10 8.51
CA SER A 16 -9.18 4.60 9.22
C SER A 16 -8.01 4.68 8.24
N PRO A 17 -6.88 5.33 8.61
CA PRO A 17 -5.72 5.35 7.74
C PRO A 17 -5.30 3.90 7.51
N LEU A 18 -5.34 3.48 6.25
CA LEU A 18 -4.73 2.25 5.81
C LEU A 18 -3.24 2.34 6.20
N HIS A 19 -2.69 1.28 6.79
CA HIS A 19 -1.31 1.27 7.26
C HIS A 19 -0.37 1.55 6.10
N ALA A 20 0.12 2.78 6.03
CA ALA A 20 1.13 3.21 5.08
C ALA A 20 2.48 3.09 5.77
N GLY A 21 3.28 2.10 5.38
CA GLY A 21 4.65 1.93 5.83
C GLY A 21 5.52 3.01 5.20
N GLU A 22 6.31 3.73 6.01
CA GLU A 22 7.38 4.58 5.50
C GLU A 22 8.61 3.73 5.26
N LEU A 23 9.10 3.74 4.02
CA LEU A 23 10.29 2.99 3.67
C LEU A 23 11.53 3.86 3.87
N SER A 24 12.51 3.37 4.63
CA SER A 24 13.82 4.01 4.73
C SER A 24 14.74 3.58 3.59
N ILE A 25 15.62 4.49 3.17
CA ILE A 25 16.63 4.25 2.13
C ILE A 25 17.43 2.98 2.47
N MET A 26 17.55 2.06 1.50
CA MET A 26 18.23 0.77 1.64
C MET A 26 17.66 -0.21 2.68
N ALA A 27 16.60 0.13 3.42
CA ALA A 27 15.85 -0.81 4.22
C ALA A 27 14.87 -1.55 3.29
N GLY A 28 15.03 -2.86 3.17
CA GLY A 28 14.09 -3.69 2.41
C GLY A 28 12.81 -3.89 3.20
N GLU A 29 11.67 -3.54 2.63
CA GLU A 29 10.34 -3.88 3.17
C GLU A 29 9.86 -5.19 2.57
N SER A 30 9.37 -6.08 3.43
CA SER A 30 8.73 -7.32 3.00
C SER A 30 7.34 -7.02 2.50
N ILE A 31 6.98 -7.54 1.34
CA ILE A 31 5.67 -7.34 0.73
C ILE A 31 4.96 -8.68 0.53
N ASP A 32 3.65 -8.70 0.77
CA ASP A 32 2.74 -9.79 0.42
C ASP A 32 1.69 -9.26 -0.58
N LEU A 33 1.68 -9.84 -1.77
CA LEU A 33 0.80 -9.46 -2.86
C LEU A 33 0.03 -10.69 -3.35
N GLY A 34 -0.89 -11.18 -2.53
CA GLY A 34 -1.82 -12.24 -2.90
C GLY A 34 -1.16 -13.60 -3.01
N GLY A 35 -0.25 -13.90 -2.07
CA GLY A 35 0.57 -15.12 -2.08
C GLY A 35 1.92 -14.95 -2.78
N PHE A 36 2.11 -13.86 -3.53
CA PHE A 36 3.42 -13.45 -3.98
C PHE A 36 4.15 -12.76 -2.84
N ARG A 37 5.32 -13.30 -2.47
CA ARG A 37 6.18 -12.72 -1.43
C ARG A 37 7.38 -12.06 -2.05
N GLY A 38 7.83 -10.99 -1.45
CA GLY A 38 8.96 -10.26 -1.99
C GLY A 38 9.58 -9.26 -1.05
N VAL A 39 10.57 -8.57 -1.60
CA VAL A 39 11.25 -7.46 -0.94
C VAL A 39 11.25 -6.26 -1.87
N LEU A 40 10.99 -5.09 -1.29
CA LEU A 40 11.04 -3.81 -1.97
C LEU A 40 12.11 -2.95 -1.31
N HIS A 41 12.98 -2.35 -2.11
CA HIS A 41 13.95 -1.37 -1.64
C HIS A 41 14.07 -0.25 -2.68
N TYR A 42 14.69 0.85 -2.27
CA TYR A 42 15.00 1.95 -3.17
C TYR A 42 16.37 2.55 -2.90
N THR A 43 16.90 3.20 -3.93
CA THR A 43 18.10 4.02 -3.89
C THR A 43 17.81 5.38 -4.50
N ASP A 44 18.52 6.41 -4.03
CA ASP A 44 18.57 7.67 -4.74
C ASP A 44 19.28 7.47 -6.09
N GLU A 45 18.65 7.88 -7.19
CA GLU A 45 19.24 7.85 -8.52
C GLU A 45 18.88 9.14 -9.27
N ASN A 46 19.87 10.03 -9.41
CA ASN A 46 19.68 11.37 -9.97
C ASN A 46 18.59 12.14 -9.20
N ASP A 47 17.69 12.85 -9.91
CA ASP A 47 16.51 13.55 -9.35
C ASP A 47 15.36 12.60 -8.95
N GLY A 48 15.59 11.28 -8.97
CA GLY A 48 14.59 10.23 -8.81
C GLY A 48 14.88 9.25 -7.68
N TYR A 49 13.85 8.55 -7.22
CA TYR A 49 14.02 7.36 -6.38
C TYR A 49 13.88 6.13 -7.25
N ARG A 50 14.97 5.36 -7.41
CA ARG A 50 14.90 4.09 -8.12
C ARG A 50 14.40 3.02 -7.18
N VAL A 51 13.19 2.56 -7.43
CA VAL A 51 12.53 1.50 -6.69
C VAL A 51 12.78 0.17 -7.39
N ILE A 52 13.09 -0.84 -6.59
CA ILE A 52 13.25 -2.22 -7.04
C ILE A 52 12.37 -3.09 -6.15
N ALA A 53 11.45 -3.82 -6.76
CA ALA A 53 10.67 -4.86 -6.11
C ALA A 53 11.03 -6.21 -6.72
N THR A 54 11.41 -7.16 -5.88
CA THR A 54 11.61 -8.56 -6.30
C THR A 54 10.54 -9.40 -5.63
N ILE A 55 9.68 -10.03 -6.44
CA ILE A 55 8.58 -10.88 -5.97
C ILE A 55 8.68 -12.28 -6.55
N ALA A 56 8.19 -13.28 -5.82
CA ALA A 56 8.08 -14.66 -6.26
C ALA A 56 6.78 -15.28 -5.73
N ASP A 57 6.27 -16.30 -6.44
CA ASP A 57 5.16 -17.12 -5.95
C ASP A 57 5.65 -18.05 -4.82
N GLY A 58 5.29 -17.75 -3.58
CA GLY A 58 5.80 -18.47 -2.41
C GLY A 58 7.33 -18.41 -2.27
N GLU A 59 7.95 -19.43 -1.67
CA GLU A 59 9.43 -19.48 -1.49
C GLU A 59 10.16 -20.16 -2.64
N ALA A 60 9.46 -20.98 -3.43
CA ALA A 60 10.05 -21.80 -4.48
C ALA A 60 9.77 -21.25 -5.89
N GLY A 61 8.94 -20.21 -6.02
CA GLY A 61 8.65 -19.56 -7.27
C GLY A 61 9.87 -18.87 -7.86
N LEU A 62 9.90 -18.76 -9.20
CA LEU A 62 10.95 -18.00 -9.87
C LEU A 62 10.78 -16.49 -9.58
N PRO A 63 11.84 -15.79 -9.17
CA PRO A 63 11.74 -14.38 -8.85
C PRO A 63 11.56 -13.52 -10.12
N VAL A 64 10.67 -12.54 -10.03
CA VAL A 64 10.48 -11.47 -11.01
C VAL A 64 10.87 -10.15 -10.38
N ARG A 65 11.72 -9.39 -11.09
CA ARG A 65 12.20 -8.08 -10.65
C ARG A 65 11.53 -6.97 -11.45
N PHE A 66 10.91 -6.05 -10.74
CA PHE A 66 10.36 -4.80 -11.25
C PHE A 66 11.30 -3.65 -10.88
N SER A 67 11.46 -2.68 -11.78
CA SER A 67 12.18 -1.46 -11.47
C SER A 67 11.55 -0.25 -12.15
N ALA A 68 11.44 0.84 -11.41
CA ALA A 68 11.00 2.13 -11.89
C ALA A 68 11.77 3.24 -11.17
N THR A 69 11.92 4.38 -11.83
CA THR A 69 12.47 5.60 -11.21
C THR A 69 11.32 6.58 -11.02
N LEU A 70 11.06 6.97 -9.77
CA LEU A 70 9.97 7.87 -9.39
C LEU A 70 10.52 9.29 -9.15
N ALA A 71 10.07 10.24 -9.96
CA ALA A 71 10.22 11.66 -9.66
C ALA A 71 9.30 12.06 -8.50
N GLU A 72 9.46 13.28 -7.98
CA GLU A 72 8.58 13.82 -6.95
C GLU A 72 7.10 13.79 -7.40
N GLY A 73 6.23 13.26 -6.54
CA GLY A 73 4.78 13.17 -6.79
C GLY A 73 4.37 12.03 -7.73
N GLN A 74 5.30 11.17 -8.17
CA GLN A 74 4.99 10.01 -9.00
C GLN A 74 4.73 8.75 -8.15
N SER A 75 3.91 7.85 -8.72
CA SER A 75 3.70 6.52 -8.19
C SER A 75 3.84 5.43 -9.26
N ALA A 76 4.07 4.20 -8.81
CA ALA A 76 3.99 3.00 -9.61
C ALA A 76 3.15 1.94 -8.89
N THR A 77 2.42 1.14 -9.65
CA THR A 77 1.55 0.08 -9.11
C THR A 77 1.93 -1.28 -9.68
N ILE A 78 2.04 -2.27 -8.81
CA ILE A 78 2.19 -3.68 -9.18
C ILE A 78 0.87 -4.37 -8.83
N SER A 79 0.21 -4.97 -9.82
CA SER A 79 -1.05 -5.69 -9.61
C SER A 79 -0.91 -7.16 -9.98
N VAL A 80 -1.51 -8.03 -9.16
CA VAL A 80 -1.65 -9.46 -9.45
C VAL A 80 -3.12 -9.75 -9.76
N PRO A 81 -3.43 -10.35 -10.92
CA PRO A 81 -4.80 -10.70 -11.27
C PRO A 81 -5.32 -11.81 -10.35
N ARG A 82 -6.62 -11.74 -10.03
CA ARG A 82 -7.35 -12.82 -9.35
C ARG A 82 -8.38 -13.46 -10.28
N LYS A 83 -9.20 -14.36 -9.74
CA LYS A 83 -10.27 -14.99 -10.51
C LYS A 83 -11.19 -13.93 -11.12
N LEU A 84 -11.81 -14.29 -12.23
CA LEU A 84 -12.76 -13.41 -12.92
C LEU A 84 -13.86 -12.94 -11.95
N GLY A 85 -13.99 -11.63 -11.79
CA GLY A 85 -14.96 -11.00 -10.88
C GLY A 85 -14.46 -10.73 -9.46
N GLU A 86 -13.24 -11.16 -9.11
CA GLU A 86 -12.57 -10.76 -7.86
C GLU A 86 -11.74 -9.49 -8.10
N PRO A 87 -11.71 -8.53 -7.14
CA PRO A 87 -10.84 -7.36 -7.27
C PRO A 87 -9.38 -7.80 -7.25
N GLU A 88 -8.55 -7.20 -8.11
CA GLU A 88 -7.11 -7.41 -8.09
C GLU A 88 -6.52 -7.06 -6.73
N GLN A 89 -5.38 -7.68 -6.42
CA GLN A 89 -4.56 -7.24 -5.31
C GLN A 89 -3.41 -6.45 -5.89
N SER A 90 -3.21 -5.25 -5.38
CA SER A 90 -2.26 -4.30 -5.95
C SER A 90 -1.43 -3.64 -4.86
N LEU A 91 -0.22 -3.26 -5.21
CA LEU A 91 0.71 -2.53 -4.35
C LEU A 91 1.06 -1.22 -5.04
N GLU A 92 0.64 -0.10 -4.46
CA GLU A 92 1.06 1.22 -4.91
C GLU A 92 2.29 1.69 -4.15
N ILE A 93 3.25 2.22 -4.89
CA ILE A 93 4.51 2.76 -4.41
C ILE A 93 4.53 4.23 -4.81
N SER A 94 4.52 5.14 -3.85
CA SER A 94 4.38 6.57 -4.12
C SER A 94 5.51 7.37 -3.46
N ARG A 95 6.07 8.33 -4.20
CA ARG A 95 7.06 9.28 -3.69
C ARG A 95 6.40 10.62 -3.37
N SER A 96 6.59 11.08 -2.13
CA SER A 96 6.18 12.41 -1.68
C SER A 96 7.34 13.08 -0.95
N GLY A 97 7.94 14.10 -1.58
CA GLY A 97 9.19 14.68 -1.12
C GLY A 97 10.30 13.64 -1.00
N ASP A 98 10.89 13.54 0.19
CA ASP A 98 11.96 12.59 0.53
C ASP A 98 11.44 11.26 1.09
N LYS A 99 10.11 11.08 1.09
CA LYS A 99 9.45 9.90 1.62
C LYS A 99 8.95 9.01 0.51
N LEU A 100 9.16 7.72 0.69
CA LEU A 100 8.53 6.68 -0.13
C LEU A 100 7.54 5.90 0.73
N THR A 101 6.32 5.77 0.21
CA THR A 101 5.22 5.09 0.90
C THR A 101 4.76 3.92 0.07
N VAL A 102 4.49 2.80 0.73
CA VAL A 102 3.94 1.59 0.13
C VAL A 102 2.52 1.38 0.66
N THR A 103 1.57 1.20 -0.25
CA THR A 103 0.14 1.05 0.06
C THR A 103 -0.41 -0.20 -0.61
N GLU A 104 -0.94 -1.13 0.19
CA GLU A 104 -1.70 -2.26 -0.34
C GLU A 104 -3.11 -1.82 -0.74
N LEU A 105 -3.52 -2.19 -1.95
CA LEU A 105 -4.84 -1.92 -2.52
C LEU A 105 -5.54 -3.26 -2.79
N GLY A 106 -6.81 -3.37 -2.40
CA GLY A 106 -7.62 -4.56 -2.66
C GLY A 106 -7.58 -5.67 -1.60
N SER A 107 -6.80 -5.49 -0.52
CA SER A 107 -6.83 -6.39 0.65
C SER A 107 -8.14 -6.22 1.45
N VAL A 108 -9.14 -7.07 1.19
CA VAL A 108 -10.28 -7.26 2.11
C VAL A 108 -9.81 -8.11 3.29
N SER A 109 -9.04 -7.53 4.20
CA SER A 109 -8.61 -8.25 5.41
C SER A 109 -9.81 -8.45 6.33
N ASN A 110 -10.26 -9.70 6.37
CA ASN A 110 -11.32 -10.21 7.23
C ASN A 110 -11.03 -9.89 8.71
N GLN A 111 -11.84 -9.01 9.31
CA GLN A 111 -11.78 -8.67 10.73
C GLN A 111 -12.11 -9.90 11.59
N ARG A 112 -11.08 -10.61 12.09
CA ARG A 112 -11.25 -11.49 13.26
C ARG A 112 -10.99 -10.69 14.52
N THR A 113 -12.07 -10.12 15.07
CA THR A 113 -12.10 -9.51 16.40
C THR A 113 -11.90 -10.62 17.45
N GLY A 114 -10.66 -10.81 17.89
CA GLY A 114 -10.35 -11.53 19.12
C GLY A 114 -10.28 -10.52 20.27
N ALA A 115 -11.34 -10.42 21.07
CA ALA A 115 -11.27 -9.72 22.34
C ALA A 115 -10.41 -10.56 23.31
N LEU A 116 -9.28 -10.02 23.74
CA LEU A 116 -8.67 -10.43 24.99
C LEU A 116 -9.19 -9.46 26.05
N ALA A 117 -10.21 -9.91 26.78
CA ALA A 117 -10.50 -9.36 28.10
C ALA A 117 -9.35 -9.72 29.05
N GLU A 118 -9.13 -8.83 30.01
CA GLU A 118 -8.06 -8.83 31.02
C GLU A 118 -7.77 -10.18 31.70
#